data_AF-F4SYC4-F1
#
_entry.id   AF-F4SYC4-F1
#
_cell.length_a   1.000
_cell.length_b   1.000
_cell.length_c   1.000
_cell.angle_alpha   90.00
_cell.angle_beta   90.00
_cell.angle_gamma   90.00
#
_symmetry.space_group_name_H-M   'P 1'
#
loop_
_entity.id
_entity.type
_entity.pdbx_description
1 polymer ?
#
loop_
_entity_poly.entity_id
_entity_poly.type
_entity_poly.pdbx_seq_one_letter_code
_entity_poly.pdbx_strand_id
1 'polypeptide(L)'
;MTITGTGSSVANSGWTIIGNNGNGMLVVSDNGVLSGSSFFELGRNAGSEGTLVIGTLPGSDALAPGSLENISGINVGAGTGHFVFNHTGTDFQFNHNLDIDSHGKADVSVLSGTTTLTTTAWSGDTILTGGKLILGSRSSLGSGNLTFNGGTLDLGTENKAYSVKQLTLSSGELDVSLDGVTV
;
A
#
# COMPACT_ATOMS: atom_id res chain seq x y z
N MET A 1 -16.28 -2.13 5.28
CA MET A 1 -16.85 -0.76 5.30
C MET A 1 -16.40 -0.03 4.05
N THR A 2 -17.26 0.80 3.46
CA THR A 2 -16.92 1.58 2.25
C THR A 2 -17.27 3.05 2.50
N ILE A 3 -16.33 3.95 2.23
CA ILE A 3 -16.49 5.40 2.26
C ILE A 3 -16.25 5.88 0.84
N THR A 4 -17.31 6.25 0.13
CA THR A 4 -17.25 6.59 -1.30
C THR A 4 -18.07 7.82 -1.64
N GLY A 5 -17.58 8.59 -2.60
CA GLY A 5 -18.24 9.77 -3.16
C GLY A 5 -17.75 11.06 -2.55
N THR A 6 -17.66 12.11 -3.38
CA THR A 6 -17.28 13.46 -2.95
C THR A 6 -18.22 13.96 -1.85
N GLY A 7 -17.63 14.42 -0.74
CA GLY A 7 -18.36 14.92 0.42
C GLY A 7 -18.78 13.83 1.42
N SER A 8 -18.63 12.55 1.07
CA SER A 8 -18.79 11.46 2.02
C SER A 8 -17.59 11.40 2.96
N SER A 9 -17.85 11.50 4.26
CA SER A 9 -16.80 11.38 5.26
C SER A 9 -17.25 10.61 6.49
N VAL A 10 -16.28 9.96 7.12
CA VAL A 10 -16.43 9.40 8.46
C VAL A 10 -15.34 9.98 9.33
N ALA A 11 -15.74 10.62 10.43
CA ALA A 11 -14.82 11.08 11.45
C ALA A 11 -14.86 10.11 12.63
N ASN A 12 -13.72 9.52 12.97
CA ASN A 12 -13.57 8.67 14.15
C ASN A 12 -12.40 9.19 14.98
N SER A 13 -12.66 9.78 16.14
CA SER A 13 -11.62 10.27 17.05
C SER A 13 -10.98 9.15 17.90
N GLY A 14 -11.62 7.99 17.96
CA GLY A 14 -11.16 6.83 18.71
C GLY A 14 -10.23 5.92 17.90
N TRP A 15 -10.29 4.63 18.23
CA TRP A 15 -9.53 3.60 17.53
C TRP A 15 -10.29 3.14 16.29
N THR A 16 -9.58 3.03 15.17
CA THR A 16 -10.05 2.34 13.97
C THR A 16 -9.24 1.07 13.82
N ILE A 17 -9.86 -0.07 14.10
CA ILE A 17 -9.21 -1.39 13.97
C ILE A 17 -9.92 -2.16 12.86
N ILE A 18 -9.16 -2.56 11.84
CA ILE A 18 -9.63 -3.35 10.72
C ILE A 18 -9.00 -4.73 10.86
N GLY A 19 -9.83 -5.74 11.13
CA GLY A 19 -9.35 -7.11 11.34
C GLY A 19 -8.80 -7.33 12.75
N ASN A 20 -9.65 -7.20 13.77
CA ASN A 20 -9.25 -7.35 15.18
C ASN A 20 -8.85 -8.81 15.53
N ASN A 21 -9.75 -9.77 15.31
CA ASN A 21 -9.55 -11.21 15.56
C ASN A 21 -9.84 -12.08 14.32
N GLY A 22 -10.02 -11.45 13.16
CA GLY A 22 -10.40 -12.10 11.92
C GLY A 22 -10.27 -11.08 10.79
N ASN A 23 -11.03 -11.27 9.72
CA ASN A 23 -10.82 -10.49 8.52
C ASN A 23 -11.67 -9.21 8.54
N GLY A 24 -11.04 -8.07 8.32
CA GLY A 24 -11.67 -6.77 8.18
C GLY A 24 -11.25 -6.08 6.89
N MET A 25 -12.12 -5.22 6.37
CA MET A 25 -11.84 -4.44 5.18
C MET A 25 -12.44 -3.04 5.26
N LEU A 26 -11.64 -2.04 4.91
CA LEU A 26 -12.05 -0.67 4.67
C LEU A 26 -11.71 -0.28 3.23
N VAL A 27 -12.70 0.24 2.51
CA VAL A 27 -12.55 0.83 1.18
C VAL A 27 -12.77 2.32 1.31
N VAL A 28 -11.83 3.13 0.81
CA VAL A 28 -11.94 4.59 0.72
C VAL A 28 -11.71 5.00 -0.73
N SER A 29 -12.74 5.55 -1.37
CA SER A 29 -12.79 5.70 -2.82
C SER A 29 -13.56 6.93 -3.24
N ASP A 30 -13.42 7.29 -4.52
CA ASP A 30 -14.17 8.37 -5.17
C ASP A 30 -14.20 9.67 -4.35
N ASN A 31 -13.04 10.11 -3.87
CA ASN A 31 -12.86 11.28 -3.01
C ASN A 31 -13.58 11.21 -1.65
N GLY A 32 -13.95 10.02 -1.19
CA GLY A 32 -14.42 9.78 0.18
C GLY A 32 -13.28 9.92 1.20
N VAL A 33 -13.63 10.28 2.44
CA VAL A 33 -12.65 10.63 3.48
C VAL A 33 -12.88 9.85 4.77
N LEU A 34 -11.87 9.17 5.29
CA LEU A 34 -11.82 8.80 6.71
C LEU A 34 -10.93 9.79 7.46
N SER A 35 -11.39 10.32 8.59
CA SER A 35 -10.62 11.29 9.36
C SER A 35 -10.57 11.05 10.88
N GLY A 36 -9.50 11.55 11.51
CA GLY A 36 -9.41 11.76 12.96
C GLY A 36 -8.97 10.57 13.81
N SER A 37 -8.62 9.43 13.21
CA SER A 37 -8.29 8.21 13.94
C SER A 37 -7.00 8.39 14.74
N SER A 38 -7.12 8.49 16.06
CA SER A 38 -5.96 8.62 16.97
C SER A 38 -5.07 7.38 16.97
N PHE A 39 -5.68 6.22 16.69
CA PHE A 39 -5.00 4.95 16.47
C PHE A 39 -5.69 4.22 15.31
N PHE A 40 -4.97 3.99 14.22
CA PHE A 40 -5.45 3.23 13.07
C PHE A 40 -4.61 1.97 12.95
N GLU A 41 -5.25 0.80 12.95
CA GLU A 41 -4.58 -0.50 12.98
C GLU A 41 -5.21 -1.50 12.02
N LEU A 42 -4.36 -2.22 11.29
CA LEU A 42 -4.71 -3.34 10.43
C LEU A 42 -4.20 -4.65 11.03
N GLY A 43 -5.01 -5.71 10.98
CA GLY A 43 -4.56 -7.06 11.35
C GLY A 43 -4.00 -7.13 12.77
N ARG A 44 -4.81 -6.76 13.77
CA ARG A 44 -4.32 -6.57 15.15
C ARG A 44 -3.69 -7.82 15.77
N ASN A 45 -4.40 -8.94 15.75
CA ASN A 45 -3.99 -10.17 16.44
C ASN A 45 -3.43 -11.19 15.45
N ALA A 46 -2.59 -12.09 15.96
CA ALA A 46 -2.00 -13.16 15.15
C ALA A 46 -3.09 -13.96 14.41
N GLY A 47 -2.91 -14.11 13.10
CA GLY A 47 -3.86 -14.79 12.21
C GLY A 47 -5.06 -13.94 11.77
N SER A 48 -5.16 -12.67 12.17
CA SER A 48 -6.17 -11.74 11.64
C SER A 48 -5.66 -10.99 10.40
N GLU A 49 -6.59 -10.50 9.58
CA GLU A 49 -6.28 -9.77 8.35
C GLU A 49 -7.02 -8.43 8.32
N GLY A 50 -6.29 -7.34 8.13
CA GLY A 50 -6.85 -6.01 7.94
C GLY A 50 -6.55 -5.48 6.55
N THR A 51 -7.56 -5.26 5.72
CA THR A 51 -7.38 -4.73 4.37
C THR A 51 -7.81 -3.27 4.29
N LEU A 52 -6.91 -2.40 3.84
CA LEU A 52 -7.19 -1.04 3.40
C LEU A 52 -7.13 -0.98 1.87
N VAL A 53 -8.23 -0.54 1.26
CA VAL A 53 -8.34 -0.36 -0.19
C VAL A 53 -8.50 1.13 -0.48
N ILE A 54 -7.60 1.67 -1.30
CA ILE A 54 -7.71 3.02 -1.87
C ILE A 54 -8.17 2.89 -3.32
N GLY A 55 -9.33 3.48 -3.61
CA GLY A 55 -10.05 3.23 -4.85
C GLY A 55 -10.95 2.00 -4.70
N THR A 56 -10.95 1.07 -5.65
CA THR A 56 -11.94 -0.03 -5.67
C THR A 56 -11.35 -1.40 -5.35
N LEU A 57 -12.21 -2.39 -5.13
CA LEU A 57 -11.78 -3.76 -4.90
C LEU A 57 -11.05 -4.35 -6.12
N PRO A 58 -10.17 -5.35 -5.93
CA PRO A 58 -9.61 -6.12 -7.03
C PRO A 58 -10.69 -6.67 -7.97
N GLY A 59 -10.46 -6.55 -9.27
CA GLY A 59 -11.39 -7.02 -10.32
C GLY A 59 -12.48 -6.02 -10.72
N SER A 60 -12.60 -4.89 -10.01
CA SER A 60 -13.48 -3.78 -10.39
C SER A 60 -12.71 -2.66 -11.09
N ASP A 61 -13.42 -1.87 -11.90
CA ASP A 61 -12.87 -0.64 -12.48
C ASP A 61 -12.40 0.32 -11.39
N ALA A 62 -11.24 0.93 -11.61
CA ALA A 62 -10.66 1.89 -10.68
C ALA A 62 -11.52 3.16 -10.60
N LEU A 63 -11.65 3.72 -9.39
CA LEU A 63 -12.24 5.05 -9.15
C LEU A 63 -11.17 6.03 -8.65
N ALA A 64 -11.53 7.31 -8.50
CA ALA A 64 -10.64 8.26 -7.84
C ALA A 64 -10.23 7.74 -6.46
N PRO A 65 -9.00 8.00 -5.99
CA PRO A 65 -8.59 7.58 -4.65
C PRO A 65 -9.43 8.28 -3.59
N GLY A 66 -9.66 7.60 -2.47
CA GLY A 66 -10.09 8.24 -1.23
C GLY A 66 -8.90 8.75 -0.40
N SER A 67 -9.18 9.48 0.69
CA SER A 67 -8.16 10.00 1.59
C SER A 67 -8.31 9.52 3.03
N LEU A 68 -7.18 9.37 3.71
CA LEU A 68 -7.11 9.25 5.17
C LEU A 68 -6.53 10.54 5.73
N GLU A 69 -7.29 11.25 6.55
CA GLU A 69 -6.94 12.59 7.00
C GLU A 69 -6.80 12.65 8.52
N ASN A 70 -5.83 13.43 9.01
CA ASN A 70 -5.61 13.61 10.45
C ASN A 70 -5.47 12.28 11.22
N ILE A 71 -4.83 11.28 10.62
CA ILE A 71 -4.44 10.04 11.29
C ILE A 71 -2.98 10.12 11.73
N SER A 72 -2.66 9.56 12.90
CA SER A 72 -1.32 9.58 13.49
C SER A 72 -0.29 8.72 12.74
N GLY A 73 -0.78 7.80 11.92
CA GLY A 73 -0.03 6.76 11.24
C GLY A 73 -0.94 5.53 11.08
N ILE A 74 -0.40 4.48 10.47
CA ILE A 74 -1.09 3.21 10.31
C ILE A 74 -0.22 2.13 10.96
N ASN A 75 -0.80 1.45 11.94
CA ASN A 75 -0.18 0.32 12.62
C ASN A 75 -0.60 -0.97 11.91
N VAL A 76 0.31 -1.92 11.84
CA VAL A 76 0.02 -3.30 11.49
C VAL A 76 0.38 -4.14 12.71
N GLY A 77 -0.63 -4.79 13.29
CA GLY A 77 -0.45 -5.63 14.47
C GLY A 77 0.22 -6.96 14.15
N ALA A 78 0.08 -7.94 15.04
CA ALA A 78 0.68 -9.26 14.88
C ALA A 78 0.04 -10.12 13.75
N GLY A 79 -1.02 -9.62 13.11
CA GLY A 79 -1.65 -10.21 11.94
C GLY A 79 -1.08 -9.67 10.63
N THR A 80 -1.88 -9.72 9.57
CA THR A 80 -1.49 -9.23 8.24
C THR A 80 -2.27 -7.98 7.86
N GLY A 81 -1.55 -6.92 7.50
CA GLY A 81 -2.11 -5.73 6.86
C GLY A 81 -2.02 -5.85 5.34
N HIS A 82 -3.11 -5.57 4.63
CA HIS A 82 -3.13 -5.52 3.18
C HIS A 82 -3.45 -4.11 2.71
N PHE A 83 -2.61 -3.56 1.85
CA PHE A 83 -2.79 -2.25 1.23
C PHE A 83 -3.00 -2.46 -0.27
N VAL A 84 -4.20 -2.11 -0.73
CA VAL A 84 -4.62 -2.31 -2.11
C VAL A 84 -4.83 -0.96 -2.77
N PHE A 85 -4.08 -0.70 -3.84
CA PHE A 85 -4.21 0.50 -4.65
C PHE A 85 -4.84 0.12 -5.99
N ASN A 86 -6.11 0.49 -6.18
CA ASN A 86 -6.83 0.34 -7.43
C ASN A 86 -7.59 1.62 -7.72
N HIS A 87 -6.85 2.67 -8.07
CA HIS A 87 -7.38 4.01 -8.24
C HIS A 87 -6.98 4.64 -9.57
N THR A 88 -7.64 5.74 -9.95
CA THR A 88 -7.34 6.47 -11.20
C THR A 88 -6.33 7.60 -11.02
N GLY A 89 -5.92 7.90 -9.78
CA GLY A 89 -4.91 8.93 -9.49
C GLY A 89 -3.60 8.71 -10.25
N THR A 90 -3.03 9.80 -10.77
CA THR A 90 -1.79 9.78 -11.58
C THR A 90 -0.54 10.21 -10.80
N ASP A 91 -0.74 10.72 -9.59
CA ASP A 91 0.27 11.23 -8.67
C ASP A 91 -0.12 11.00 -7.19
N PHE A 92 -0.92 9.98 -6.90
CA PHE A 92 -1.45 9.74 -5.56
C PHE A 92 -0.32 9.48 -4.56
N GLN A 93 -0.26 10.31 -3.51
CA GLN A 93 0.73 10.19 -2.46
C GLN A 93 0.16 9.40 -1.29
N PHE A 94 0.75 8.26 -0.98
CA PHE A 94 0.45 7.53 0.24
C PHE A 94 1.53 7.83 1.29
N ASN A 95 1.30 8.90 2.04
CA ASN A 95 2.27 9.55 2.92
C ASN A 95 2.02 9.29 4.41
N HIS A 96 1.58 8.07 4.75
CA HIS A 96 1.39 7.67 6.13
C HIS A 96 2.61 6.96 6.68
N ASN A 97 3.00 7.33 7.91
CA ASN A 97 3.94 6.54 8.68
C ASN A 97 3.33 5.16 8.92
N LEU A 98 4.10 4.12 8.65
CA LEU A 98 3.73 2.75 8.98
C LEU A 98 4.55 2.28 10.17
N ASP A 99 3.90 1.60 11.10
CA ASP A 99 4.55 0.86 12.17
C ASP A 99 4.07 -0.59 12.11
N ILE A 100 4.98 -1.53 11.97
CA ILE A 100 4.66 -2.95 11.79
C ILE A 100 5.21 -3.71 12.99
N ASP A 101 4.33 -4.39 13.72
CA ASP A 101 4.73 -5.28 14.81
C ASP A 101 5.77 -6.30 14.33
N SER A 102 6.69 -6.69 15.21
CA SER A 102 7.74 -7.67 14.91
C SER A 102 7.24 -9.04 14.42
N HIS A 103 5.98 -9.39 14.69
CA HIS A 103 5.31 -10.60 14.22
C HIS A 103 4.30 -10.34 13.09
N GLY A 104 4.08 -9.06 12.76
CA GLY A 104 3.18 -8.62 11.72
C GLY A 104 3.81 -8.60 10.33
N LYS A 105 2.96 -8.47 9.32
CA LYS A 105 3.37 -8.31 7.91
C LYS A 105 2.44 -7.33 7.20
N ALA A 106 3.00 -6.47 6.35
CA ALA A 106 2.22 -5.60 5.46
C ALA A 106 2.44 -5.99 3.99
N ASP A 107 1.37 -6.30 3.26
CA ASP A 107 1.39 -6.65 1.83
C ASP A 107 0.78 -5.54 0.95
N VAL A 108 1.44 -5.22 -0.17
CA VAL A 108 1.06 -4.15 -1.11
C VAL A 108 0.63 -4.81 -2.39
N SER A 109 -0.52 -4.40 -2.88
CA SER A 109 -0.97 -4.72 -4.23
C SER A 109 -1.29 -3.43 -4.98
N VAL A 110 -0.61 -3.20 -6.09
CA VAL A 110 -0.88 -2.08 -7.00
C VAL A 110 -1.50 -2.63 -8.27
N LEU A 111 -2.77 -2.30 -8.47
CA LEU A 111 -3.61 -2.80 -9.56
C LEU A 111 -3.78 -1.75 -10.65
N SER A 112 -3.93 -0.48 -10.26
CA SER A 112 -4.11 0.64 -11.19
C SER A 112 -3.70 1.97 -10.54
N GLY A 113 -3.50 2.98 -11.39
CA GLY A 113 -3.06 4.31 -10.99
C GLY A 113 -1.58 4.38 -10.66
N THR A 114 -1.12 5.58 -10.32
CA THR A 114 0.24 5.83 -9.85
C THR A 114 0.22 6.15 -8.37
N THR A 115 0.89 5.33 -7.57
CA THR A 115 1.03 5.51 -6.13
C THR A 115 2.48 5.77 -5.78
N THR A 116 2.75 6.86 -5.06
CA THR A 116 4.05 7.07 -4.40
C THR A 116 3.96 6.59 -2.95
N LEU A 117 4.78 5.62 -2.58
CA LEU A 117 4.97 5.20 -1.19
C LEU A 117 6.17 5.93 -0.59
N THR A 118 5.96 6.75 0.45
CA THR A 118 7.06 7.45 1.14
C THR A 118 7.47 6.79 2.46
N THR A 119 6.81 5.70 2.84
CA THR A 119 7.09 4.96 4.08
C THR A 119 8.37 4.13 4.00
N THR A 120 9.08 3.98 5.13
CA THR A 120 10.34 3.25 5.24
C THR A 120 10.21 1.89 5.93
N ALA A 121 9.05 1.59 6.52
CA ALA A 121 8.83 0.45 7.41
C ALA A 121 8.17 -0.76 6.74
N TRP A 122 8.04 -0.75 5.41
CA TRP A 122 7.40 -1.83 4.66
C TRP A 122 8.17 -3.15 4.81
N SER A 123 7.50 -4.30 5.03
CA SER A 123 8.19 -5.58 5.26
C SER A 123 7.61 -6.80 4.54
N GLY A 124 6.41 -6.73 3.97
CA GLY A 124 5.79 -7.88 3.27
C GLY A 124 5.90 -7.81 1.75
N ASP A 125 5.09 -8.63 1.09
CA ASP A 125 5.17 -8.86 -0.35
C ASP A 125 4.60 -7.65 -1.11
N THR A 126 5.19 -7.38 -2.27
CA THR A 126 4.73 -6.35 -3.20
C THR A 126 4.31 -7.01 -4.50
N ILE A 127 3.07 -6.79 -4.91
CA ILE A 127 2.51 -7.33 -6.15
C ILE A 127 2.06 -6.18 -7.04
N LEU A 128 2.64 -6.10 -8.24
CA LEU A 128 2.27 -5.14 -9.27
C LEU A 128 1.51 -5.90 -10.35
N THR A 129 0.22 -5.63 -10.51
CA THR A 129 -0.63 -6.25 -11.55
C THR A 129 -0.85 -5.29 -12.72
N GLY A 130 -0.86 -4.00 -12.40
CA GLY A 130 -0.91 -2.89 -13.32
C GLY A 130 -0.34 -1.68 -12.59
N GLY A 131 -0.83 -0.48 -12.89
CA GLY A 131 -0.43 0.73 -12.20
C GLY A 131 1.09 1.00 -12.19
N LYS A 132 1.46 2.03 -11.45
CA LYS A 132 2.85 2.44 -11.23
C LYS A 132 3.08 2.65 -9.74
N LEU A 133 4.03 1.92 -9.17
CA LEU A 133 4.52 2.14 -7.81
C LEU A 133 5.79 2.96 -7.86
N ILE A 134 5.80 4.14 -7.25
CA ILE A 134 6.99 4.98 -7.08
C ILE A 134 7.48 4.85 -5.64
N LEU A 135 8.75 4.53 -5.45
CA LEU A 135 9.38 4.51 -4.12
C LEU A 135 9.89 5.90 -3.79
N GLY A 136 9.29 6.52 -2.78
CA GLY A 136 9.77 7.77 -2.19
C GLY A 136 10.96 7.58 -1.24
N SER A 137 11.28 6.33 -0.86
CA SER A 137 12.47 6.00 -0.08
C SER A 137 12.99 4.61 -0.43
N ARG A 138 14.31 4.39 -0.28
CA ARG A 138 14.91 3.08 -0.60
C ARG A 138 14.36 1.91 0.22
N SER A 139 13.96 2.14 1.47
CA SER A 139 13.49 1.05 2.35
C SER A 139 12.00 0.74 2.18
N SER A 140 11.33 1.39 1.22
CA SER A 140 9.92 1.18 0.92
C SER A 140 9.62 -0.20 0.31
N LEU A 141 10.61 -0.95 -0.20
CA LEU A 141 10.41 -2.30 -0.75
C LEU A 141 10.52 -3.45 0.26
N GLY A 142 10.89 -3.16 1.51
CA GLY A 142 10.98 -4.17 2.56
C GLY A 142 11.86 -5.37 2.22
N SER A 143 11.57 -6.51 2.85
CA SER A 143 12.28 -7.78 2.67
C SER A 143 11.41 -8.89 2.06
N GLY A 144 10.19 -8.56 1.64
CA GLY A 144 9.27 -9.50 1.02
C GLY A 144 9.63 -9.87 -0.42
N ASN A 145 8.77 -10.67 -1.04
CA ASN A 145 8.83 -10.97 -2.46
C ASN A 145 8.31 -9.77 -3.26
N LEU A 146 8.89 -9.54 -4.43
CA LEU A 146 8.39 -8.59 -5.43
C LEU A 146 7.92 -9.37 -6.65
N THR A 147 6.65 -9.22 -7.00
CA THR A 147 6.04 -9.92 -8.13
C THR A 147 5.45 -8.92 -9.12
N PHE A 148 5.84 -9.04 -10.38
CA PHE A 148 5.27 -8.33 -11.51
C PHE A 148 4.35 -9.26 -12.30
N ASN A 149 3.05 -9.08 -12.14
CA ASN A 149 2.01 -9.60 -13.03
C ASN A 149 1.65 -8.60 -14.13
N GLY A 150 2.30 -7.44 -14.11
CA GLY A 150 2.17 -6.28 -14.97
C GLY A 150 2.70 -5.05 -14.25
N GLY A 151 2.31 -3.86 -14.71
CA GLY A 151 2.60 -2.60 -14.03
C GLY A 151 4.04 -2.14 -14.12
N THR A 152 4.41 -1.17 -13.29
CA THR A 152 5.73 -0.55 -13.28
C THR A 152 6.17 -0.24 -11.85
N LEU A 153 7.41 -0.60 -11.53
CA LEU A 153 8.10 -0.13 -10.34
C LEU A 153 9.07 0.97 -10.75
N ASP A 154 8.95 2.12 -10.13
CA ASP A 154 9.87 3.24 -10.26
C ASP A 154 10.62 3.37 -8.93
N LEU A 155 11.92 3.10 -8.96
CA LEU A 155 12.79 3.12 -7.77
C LEU A 155 13.05 4.55 -7.27
N GLY A 156 12.54 5.57 -7.96
CA GLY A 156 12.80 6.96 -7.66
C GLY A 156 14.19 7.38 -8.15
N THR A 157 14.76 8.40 -7.50
CA THR A 157 16.05 8.99 -7.88
C THR A 157 17.24 8.48 -7.08
N GLU A 158 17.01 7.54 -6.14
CA GLU A 158 18.10 6.96 -5.34
C GLU A 158 18.86 5.90 -6.16
N ASN A 159 20.10 6.21 -6.58
CA ASN A 159 21.03 5.24 -7.18
C ASN A 159 21.61 4.30 -6.11
N LYS A 160 20.80 3.37 -5.59
CA LYS A 160 21.20 2.37 -4.61
C LYS A 160 20.72 0.98 -4.98
N ALA A 161 21.40 -0.04 -4.46
CA ALA A 161 20.97 -1.42 -4.61
C ALA A 161 19.72 -1.68 -3.75
N TYR A 162 18.67 -2.23 -4.37
CA TYR A 162 17.47 -2.71 -3.71
C TYR A 162 17.53 -4.23 -3.60
N SER A 163 17.16 -4.78 -2.44
CA SER A 163 17.07 -6.22 -2.22
C SER A 163 15.64 -6.61 -1.89
N VAL A 164 15.16 -7.66 -2.55
CA VAL A 164 13.90 -8.34 -2.26
C VAL A 164 14.20 -9.82 -2.06
N LYS A 165 13.34 -10.55 -1.33
CA LYS A 165 13.57 -11.99 -1.08
C LYS A 165 13.56 -12.80 -2.37
N GLN A 166 12.61 -12.50 -3.24
CA GLN A 166 12.48 -13.09 -4.55
C GLN A 166 11.89 -12.05 -5.50
N LEU A 167 12.46 -11.93 -6.70
CA LEU A 167 11.87 -11.19 -7.80
C LEU A 167 11.21 -12.19 -8.76
N THR A 168 9.91 -12.03 -9.00
CA THR A 168 9.13 -12.85 -9.95
C THR A 168 8.56 -11.95 -11.04
N LEU A 169 8.85 -12.26 -12.30
CA LEU A 169 8.22 -11.65 -13.46
C LEU A 169 7.29 -12.68 -14.11
N SER A 170 5.98 -12.54 -13.87
CA SER A 170 4.97 -13.45 -14.42
C SER A 170 4.64 -13.13 -15.88
N SER A 171 4.88 -11.90 -16.32
CA SER A 171 4.68 -11.43 -17.69
C SER A 171 5.51 -10.15 -17.96
N GLY A 172 5.87 -9.89 -19.22
CA GLY A 172 6.61 -8.68 -19.62
C GLY A 172 8.12 -8.89 -19.79
N GLU A 173 8.86 -7.79 -19.88
CA GLU A 173 10.32 -7.74 -20.03
C GLU A 173 10.95 -7.03 -18.83
N LEU A 174 12.11 -7.53 -18.38
CA LEU A 174 12.96 -6.84 -17.40
C LEU A 174 14.05 -6.09 -18.16
N ASP A 175 13.88 -4.78 -18.33
CA ASP A 175 14.92 -3.91 -18.86
C ASP A 175 15.81 -3.40 -17.72
N VAL A 176 17.11 -3.66 -17.83
CA VAL A 176 18.13 -3.23 -16.85
C VAL A 176 19.07 -2.27 -17.56
N SER A 177 18.83 -0.97 -17.38
CA SER A 177 19.78 0.05 -17.83
C SER A 177 21.00 0.08 -16.92
N LEU A 178 22.19 -0.10 -17.50
CA LEU A 178 23.48 -0.04 -16.80
C LEU A 178 24.03 1.40 -16.79
N ASP A 179 23.26 2.36 -16.28
CA ASP A 179 23.79 3.71 -16.07
C ASP A 179 24.79 3.68 -14.91
N GLY A 180 26.09 3.79 -15.22
CA GLY A 180 27.17 3.96 -14.24
C GLY A 180 28.04 2.73 -13.96
N VAL A 181 27.94 1.63 -14.71
CA VAL A 181 28.94 0.54 -14.61
C VAL A 181 30.21 0.95 -15.35
N THR A 182 31.26 1.26 -14.60
CA THR A 182 32.62 1.37 -15.15
C THR A 182 33.21 -0.04 -15.21
N VAL A 183 33.46 -0.55 -16.42
CA VAL A 183 34.15 -1.84 -16.64
C VAL A 183 35.63 -1.69 -16.36
#